data_AF-A0A927U3Z9-F1
#
_entry.id   AF-A0A927U3Z9-F1
#
_cell.length_a   1.000
_cell.length_b   1.000
_cell.length_c   1.000
_cell.angle_alpha   90.00
_cell.angle_beta   90.00
_cell.angle_gamma   90.00
#
_symmetry.space_group_name_H-M   'P 1'
#
loop_
_entity.id
_entity.type
_entity.pdbx_description
1 polymer ?
#
loop_
_entity_poly.entity_id
_entity_poly.type
_entity_poly.pdbx_seq_one_letter_code
_entity_poly.pdbx_strand_id
1 'polypeptide(L)'
;MTEKHRYAIIAVDFDGTLCQDCYPSIGAPNRALIRYLKEQRTTGARIILWTCRCGNALEEAVAWCAGQGLLFDAVNQNLPENIRKYGTDSRKIFADLYIDDRAWCFPYPEEQMQAI
;
A
#
# COMPACT_ATOMS: atom_id res chain seq x y z
N MET A 1 -2.17 26.84 -8.53
CA MET A 1 -1.11 26.20 -7.74
C MET A 1 -1.64 24.84 -7.33
N THR A 2 -1.29 23.78 -8.05
CA THR A 2 -1.73 22.42 -7.69
C THR A 2 -0.93 21.98 -6.47
N GLU A 3 -1.58 21.83 -5.32
CA GLU A 3 -0.95 21.22 -4.16
C GLU A 3 -0.27 19.91 -4.59
N LYS A 4 1.01 19.79 -4.27
CA LYS A 4 1.78 18.59 -4.51
C LYS A 4 1.16 17.51 -3.63
N HIS A 5 0.52 16.50 -4.22
CA HIS A 5 0.06 15.34 -3.47
C HIS A 5 1.20 14.80 -2.65
N ARG A 6 0.99 14.67 -1.33
CA ARG A 6 2.03 14.30 -0.37
C ARG A 6 2.66 12.94 -0.71
N TYR A 7 1.89 12.03 -1.30
CA TYR A 7 2.36 10.71 -1.76
C TYR A 7 1.73 10.39 -3.12
N ALA A 8 2.54 10.02 -4.11
CA ALA A 8 2.06 9.59 -5.43
C ALA A 8 1.78 8.09 -5.48
N ILE A 9 2.53 7.29 -4.70
CA ILE A 9 2.44 5.83 -4.65
C ILE A 9 2.40 5.38 -3.20
N ILE A 10 1.38 4.61 -2.83
CA ILE A 10 1.21 4.00 -1.51
C ILE A 10 1.25 2.48 -1.67
N ALA A 11 2.18 1.83 -0.99
CA ALA A 11 2.19 0.37 -0.82
C ALA A 11 1.56 0.04 0.53
N VAL A 12 0.60 -0.88 0.54
CA VAL A 12 -0.13 -1.27 1.75
C VAL A 12 -0.15 -2.77 1.94
N ASP A 13 0.17 -3.21 3.15
CA ASP A 13 0.06 -4.61 3.58
C ASP A 13 -1.40 -5.04 3.76
N PHE A 14 -1.64 -6.35 3.77
CA PHE A 14 -2.96 -6.95 3.95
C PHE A 14 -3.25 -7.41 5.38
N ASP A 15 -2.57 -8.46 5.85
CA ASP A 15 -2.87 -9.18 7.09
C ASP A 15 -2.28 -8.43 8.30
N GLY A 16 -3.15 -7.91 9.18
CA GLY A 16 -2.75 -7.02 10.28
C GLY A 16 -2.90 -5.54 9.93
N THR A 17 -2.99 -5.22 8.63
CA THR A 17 -3.04 -3.85 8.11
C THR A 17 -4.43 -3.48 7.57
N LEU A 18 -4.86 -4.08 6.45
CA LEU A 18 -6.19 -3.85 5.83
C LEU A 18 -7.29 -4.64 6.53
N CYS A 19 -6.96 -5.77 7.13
CA CYS A 19 -7.82 -6.56 8.00
C CYS A 19 -7.05 -7.05 9.22
N GLN A 20 -7.75 -7.57 10.22
CA GLN A 20 -7.10 -8.29 11.31
C GLN A 20 -6.31 -9.49 10.76
N ASP A 21 -5.14 -9.76 11.34
CA ASP A 21 -4.34 -10.94 11.00
C ASP A 21 -5.07 -12.19 11.46
N CYS A 22 -5.64 -12.93 10.51
CA CYS A 22 -6.39 -14.16 10.74
C CYS A 22 -5.99 -15.25 9.72
N TYR A 23 -4.80 -15.12 9.12
CA TYR A 23 -4.32 -16.03 8.09
C TYR A 23 -4.43 -17.50 8.58
N PRO A 24 -4.98 -18.43 7.76
CA PRO A 24 -5.29 -18.29 6.33
C PRO A 24 -6.59 -17.55 5.99
N SER A 25 -7.50 -17.39 6.95
CA SER A 25 -8.77 -16.66 6.77
C SER A 25 -8.55 -15.15 6.63
N ILE A 26 -9.62 -14.41 6.28
CA ILE A 26 -9.59 -12.94 6.24
C ILE A 26 -10.32 -12.42 7.49
N GLY A 27 -9.63 -11.57 8.26
CA GLY A 27 -10.17 -11.01 9.50
C GLY A 27 -11.13 -9.83 9.29
N ALA A 28 -11.56 -9.21 10.39
CA ALA A 28 -12.43 -8.05 10.31
C ALA A 28 -11.74 -6.87 9.60
N PRO A 29 -12.47 -6.06 8.79
CA PRO A 29 -11.89 -4.98 8.01
C PRO A 29 -11.41 -3.81 8.88
N ASN A 30 -10.23 -3.27 8.57
CA ASN A 30 -9.80 -1.95 9.03
C ASN A 30 -10.52 -0.86 8.20
N ARG A 31 -11.78 -0.60 8.56
CA ARG A 31 -12.66 0.33 7.79
C ARG A 31 -12.09 1.74 7.68
N ALA A 32 -11.34 2.19 8.70
CA ALA A 32 -10.73 3.52 8.70
C ALA A 32 -9.62 3.61 7.63
N LEU A 33 -8.70 2.65 7.61
CA LEU A 33 -7.63 2.61 6.60
C LEU A 33 -8.19 2.44 5.19
N ILE A 34 -9.17 1.54 5.01
CA ILE A 34 -9.81 1.33 3.71
C ILE A 34 -10.44 2.63 3.20
N ARG A 35 -11.15 3.38 4.06
CA ARG A 35 -11.71 4.68 3.70
C ARG A 35 -10.62 5.67 3.28
N TYR A 36 -9.56 5.78 4.08
CA TYR A 36 -8.43 6.64 3.78
C TYR A 36 -7.81 6.35 2.41
N LEU A 37 -7.54 5.07 2.10
CA LEU A 37 -6.95 4.69 0.81
C LEU A 37 -7.87 4.97 -0.38
N LYS A 38 -9.19 4.81 -0.21
CA LYS A 38 -10.17 5.19 -1.23
C LYS A 38 -10.13 6.70 -1.49
N GLU A 39 -10.04 7.52 -0.44
CA GLU A 39 -9.88 8.97 -0.58
C GLU A 39 -8.55 9.32 -1.26
N GLN A 40 -7.43 8.68 -0.89
CA GLN A 40 -6.14 8.88 -1.57
C GLN A 40 -6.21 8.53 -3.07
N ARG A 41 -6.98 7.50 -3.46
CA ARG A 41 -7.22 7.21 -4.89
C ARG A 41 -7.97 8.35 -5.57
N THR A 42 -8.96 8.96 -4.92
CA THR A 42 -9.71 10.09 -5.51
C THR A 42 -8.87 11.33 -5.70
N THR A 43 -7.82 11.50 -4.89
CA THR A 43 -6.84 12.57 -5.05
C THR A 43 -5.72 12.21 -6.04
N GLY A 44 -5.72 11.00 -6.60
CA GLY A 44 -4.81 10.59 -7.67
C GLY A 44 -3.60 9.77 -7.20
N ALA A 45 -3.55 9.37 -5.92
CA ALA A 45 -2.55 8.41 -5.47
C ALA A 45 -2.77 7.03 -6.12
N ARG A 46 -1.66 6.37 -6.46
CA ARG A 46 -1.64 4.98 -6.94
C ARG A 46 -1.45 4.06 -5.73
N ILE A 47 -2.31 3.05 -5.60
CA ILE A 47 -2.30 2.13 -4.46
C ILE A 47 -1.86 0.75 -4.92
N ILE A 48 -0.84 0.21 -4.27
CA ILE A 48 -0.27 -1.12 -4.54
C ILE A 48 -0.58 -2.01 -3.34
N LEU A 49 -1.23 -3.16 -3.58
CA LEU A 49 -1.33 -4.20 -2.55
C LEU A 49 0.04 -4.88 -2.44
N TRP A 50 0.65 -4.84 -1.26
CA TRP A 50 1.97 -5.41 -1.02
C TRP A 50 1.90 -6.41 0.14
N THR A 51 1.66 -7.68 -0.17
CA THR A 51 1.35 -8.74 0.80
C THR A 51 2.17 -9.99 0.55
N CYS A 52 2.43 -10.75 1.62
CA CYS A 52 3.03 -12.08 1.52
C CYS A 52 2.06 -13.16 1.00
N ARG A 53 0.75 -12.87 0.88
CA ARG A 53 -0.21 -13.82 0.29
C ARG A 53 0.15 -14.13 -1.18
N CYS A 54 -0.02 -15.38 -1.58
CA CYS A 54 0.28 -15.87 -2.93
C CYS A 54 -0.77 -16.89 -3.40
N GLY A 55 -0.84 -17.13 -4.72
CA GLY A 55 -1.82 -18.03 -5.33
C GLY A 55 -3.26 -17.68 -4.95
N ASN A 56 -4.07 -18.69 -4.63
CA ASN A 56 -5.48 -18.52 -4.28
C ASN A 56 -5.70 -17.54 -3.10
N ALA A 57 -4.82 -17.54 -2.11
CA ALA A 57 -4.94 -16.63 -0.97
C ALA A 57 -4.78 -15.16 -1.38
N LEU A 58 -3.96 -14.88 -2.41
CA LEU A 58 -3.82 -13.54 -2.98
C LEU A 58 -5.06 -13.13 -3.77
N GLU A 59 -5.62 -14.05 -4.56
CA GLU A 59 -6.86 -13.82 -5.31
C GLU A 59 -8.03 -13.52 -4.37
N GLU A 60 -8.15 -14.28 -3.27
CA GLU A 60 -9.14 -14.04 -2.22
C GLU A 60 -8.97 -12.67 -1.55
N ALA A 61 -7.73 -12.27 -1.24
CA ALA A 61 -7.45 -10.96 -0.66
C ALA A 61 -7.83 -9.80 -1.61
N VAL A 62 -7.50 -9.94 -2.90
CA VAL A 62 -7.87 -8.96 -3.94
C VAL A 62 -9.38 -8.88 -4.10
N ALA A 63 -10.07 -10.02 -4.20
CA ALA A 63 -11.53 -10.08 -4.32
C ALA A 63 -12.22 -9.47 -3.08
N TRP A 64 -11.71 -9.76 -1.88
CA TRP A 64 -12.21 -9.18 -0.64
C TRP A 64 -12.06 -7.65 -0.62
N CYS A 65 -10.91 -7.13 -1.04
CA CYS A 65 -10.70 -5.67 -1.13
C CYS A 65 -11.66 -5.02 -2.13
N ALA A 66 -11.86 -5.65 -3.28
CA ALA A 66 -12.81 -5.18 -4.29
C ALA A 66 -14.24 -5.14 -3.73
N GLY A 67 -14.65 -6.12 -2.92
CA GLY A 67 -15.93 -6.11 -2.20
C GLY A 67 -16.10 -4.96 -1.20
N GLN A 68 -15.00 -4.39 -0.69
CA GLN A 68 -14.99 -3.17 0.14
C GLN A 68 -14.95 -1.88 -0.72
N GLY A 69 -14.85 -2.02 -2.05
CA GLY A 69 -14.66 -0.94 -3.00
C GLY A 69 -13.26 -0.33 -2.96
N LEU A 70 -12.25 -1.09 -2.53
CA LEU A 70 -10.83 -0.72 -2.63
C LEU A 70 -10.20 -1.51 -3.78
N LEU A 71 -9.76 -0.80 -4.81
CA LEU A 71 -9.06 -1.37 -5.96
C LEU A 71 -7.58 -1.01 -5.90
N PHE A 72 -6.75 -1.79 -6.59
CA PHE A 72 -5.30 -1.61 -6.65
C PHE A 72 -4.85 -1.34 -8.07
N ASP A 73 -3.80 -0.54 -8.19
CA ASP A 73 -3.14 -0.22 -9.45
C ASP A 73 -2.07 -1.25 -9.82
N ALA A 74 -1.54 -1.95 -8.82
CA ALA A 74 -0.72 -3.13 -8.96
C ALA A 74 -0.85 -4.01 -7.71
N VAL A 75 -0.51 -5.30 -7.83
CA VAL A 75 -0.52 -6.26 -6.72
C VAL A 75 0.83 -6.97 -6.72
N ASN A 76 1.60 -6.81 -5.64
CA ASN A 76 2.96 -7.35 -5.50
C ASN A 76 3.90 -7.04 -6.68
N GLN A 77 3.67 -5.90 -7.34
CA GLN A 77 4.44 -5.47 -8.50
C GLN A 77 4.62 -3.95 -8.55
N ASN A 78 5.76 -3.49 -9.07
CA ASN A 78 5.96 -2.07 -9.33
C ASN A 78 5.06 -1.55 -10.45
N LEU A 79 4.72 -0.25 -10.41
CA LEU A 79 3.98 0.39 -11.47
C LEU A 79 4.80 0.43 -12.78
N PRO A 80 4.15 0.32 -13.96
CA PRO A 80 4.85 0.32 -15.26
C PRO A 80 5.75 1.53 -15.48
N GLU A 81 5.36 2.70 -15.00
CA GLU A 81 6.15 3.93 -15.04
C GLU A 81 7.46 3.83 -14.27
N ASN A 82 7.46 3.14 -13.12
CA ASN A 82 8.68 2.93 -12.33
C ASN A 82 9.58 1.88 -12.98
N ILE A 83 9.00 0.80 -13.51
CA ILE A 83 9.77 -0.22 -14.25
C ILE A 83 10.46 0.41 -15.46
N ARG A 84 9.76 1.25 -16.22
CA ARG A 84 10.35 2.00 -17.35
C ARG A 84 11.45 2.95 -16.90
N LYS A 85 11.25 3.67 -15.78
CA LYS A 85 12.21 4.65 -15.27
C LYS A 85 13.52 4.00 -14.81
N TYR A 86 13.44 2.86 -14.13
CA TYR A 86 14.63 2.19 -13.56
C TYR A 86 15.16 1.04 -14.42
N GLY A 87 14.46 0.69 -15.50
CA GLY A 87 14.87 -0.37 -16.45
C GLY A 87 14.74 -1.79 -15.90
N THR A 88 14.15 -1.98 -14.72
CA THR A 88 13.97 -3.28 -14.08
C THR A 88 12.78 -3.27 -13.11
N ASP A 89 12.17 -4.42 -12.92
CA ASP A 89 11.18 -4.64 -11.87
C ASP A 89 11.89 -5.23 -10.64
N SER A 90 12.28 -4.35 -9.71
CA SER A 90 12.94 -4.79 -8.50
C SER A 90 11.99 -5.59 -7.61
N ARG A 91 12.51 -6.62 -6.93
CA ARG A 91 11.73 -7.44 -5.98
C ARG A 91 11.05 -6.60 -4.88
N LYS A 92 11.67 -5.50 -4.47
CA LYS A 92 11.07 -4.53 -3.54
C LYS A 92 10.18 -3.58 -4.33
N ILE A 93 8.98 -3.33 -3.79
CA ILE A 93 8.07 -2.31 -4.31
C ILE A 93 8.59 -0.93 -3.99
N PHE A 94 8.65 -0.07 -4.99
CA PHE A 94 8.90 1.35 -4.84
C PHE A 94 7.58 2.06 -4.52
N ALA A 95 7.53 2.72 -3.36
CA ALA A 95 6.43 3.59 -2.94
C ALA A 95 6.96 4.79 -2.15
N ASP A 96 6.17 5.87 -2.12
CA ASP A 96 6.44 7.06 -1.30
C ASP A 96 5.99 6.86 0.16
N LEU A 97 5.02 5.98 0.37
CA LEU A 97 4.50 5.58 1.67
C LEU A 97 4.32 4.07 1.72
N TYR A 98 4.81 3.44 2.79
CA TYR A 98 4.55 2.05 3.13
C TYR A 98 3.67 2.03 4.39
N ILE A 99 2.53 1.34 4.31
CA ILE A 99 1.62 1.13 5.44
C ILE A 99 1.65 -0.36 5.76
N ASP A 100 2.18 -0.70 6.92
CA ASP A 100 2.46 -2.08 7.30
C ASP A 100 2.45 -2.19 8.84
N ASP A 101 1.78 -3.20 9.38
CA ASP A 101 1.64 -3.44 10.82
C ASP A 101 2.96 -3.86 11.48
N ARG A 102 3.90 -4.40 10.70
CA ARG A 102 5.24 -4.81 11.15
C ARG A 102 6.31 -3.75 10.90
N ALA A 103 5.94 -2.57 10.41
CA ALA A 103 6.88 -1.46 10.31
C ALA A 103 7.33 -0.98 11.69
N TRP A 104 8.62 -1.16 12.01
CA TRP A 104 9.18 -0.58 13.22
C TRP A 104 9.44 0.92 13.02
N CYS A 105 8.82 1.75 13.86
CA CYS A 105 9.23 3.14 14.05
C CYS A 105 10.54 3.21 14.85
N PHE A 106 11.67 3.28 14.15
CA PHE A 106 12.98 3.54 14.75
C PHE A 106 13.14 5.06 14.97
N PRO A 107 13.67 5.54 16.11
CA PRO A 107 13.86 6.97 16.31
C PRO A 107 14.84 7.54 15.29
N TYR A 108 14.38 8.50 14.49
CA TYR A 108 15.21 9.33 13.61
C TYR A 108 15.73 10.54 14.41
N PRO A 109 17.04 10.86 14.42
CA PRO A 109 17.57 12.00 15.16
C PRO A 109 16.94 13.33 14.71
N GLU A 110 16.61 14.21 15.66
CA GLU A 110 15.86 15.47 15.46
C GLU A 110 16.47 16.43 14.42
N GLU A 111 17.77 16.33 14.16
CA GLU A 111 18.53 17.27 13.34
C GLU A 111 18.12 17.29 11.85
N GLN A 112 17.45 16.24 11.36
CA GLN A 112 17.06 16.14 9.94
C GLN A 112 15.59 16.53 9.65
N MET A 113 14.83 16.98 10.66
CA MET A 113 13.44 17.42 10.49
C MET A 113 13.25 18.87 10.04
N GLN A 114 14.31 19.70 9.99
CA GLN A 114 14.20 21.11 9.58
C GLN A 114 14.35 21.37 8.07
N ALA A 115 14.47 20.33 7.24
CA ALA A 115 14.75 20.46 5.81
C ALA A 115 13.68 19.86 4.87
N ILE A 116 12.43 19.75 5.33
CA ILE A 116 11.26 19.39 4.50
C ILE A 116 10.08 20.28 4.87
#